data_AF-A0A5C6BJR1-F1
#
_entry.id   AF-A0A5C6BJR1-F1
#
_cell.length_a   1.000
_cell.length_b   1.000
_cell.length_c   1.000
_cell.angle_alpha   90.00
_cell.angle_beta   90.00
_cell.angle_gamma   90.00
#
_symmetry.space_group_name_H-M   'P 1'
#
loop_
_entity.id
_entity.type
_entity.pdbx_description
1 polymer ?
#
loop_
_entity_poly.entity_id
_entity_poly.type
_entity_poly.pdbx_seq_one_letter_code
_entity_poly.pdbx_strand_id
1 'polypeptide(L)'
;MKYGGVDCSGGYCRRVELPRGDGAVWGLTVSPLPLAFHRRLRERGIVAPRRPTRVARDSSGKPLRDHQGLAVLVPDAESGEYLTALDLYNQRVAALVLVEGLRADESLQFETALPHVDGDWLGYADGICEELERAGWSAGDVGLVCEYVFRVSNLLDDHVRESAGNFSPAAAT
;
A
#
# COMPACT_ATOMS: atom_id res chain seq x y z
N MET A 1 17.86 -18.45 10.29
CA MET A 1 18.78 -17.70 11.18
C MET A 1 18.66 -18.31 12.56
N LYS A 2 19.74 -18.35 13.34
CA LYS A 2 19.71 -18.75 14.75
C LYS A 2 20.02 -17.56 15.65
N TYR A 3 19.31 -17.42 16.77
CA TYR A 3 19.58 -16.44 17.82
C TYR A 3 19.79 -17.18 19.13
N GLY A 4 20.93 -16.99 19.78
CA GLY A 4 21.27 -17.75 21.00
C GLY A 4 21.32 -19.27 20.80
N GLY A 5 21.62 -19.75 19.58
CA GLY A 5 21.64 -21.18 19.25
C GLY A 5 20.29 -21.81 18.91
N VAL A 6 19.18 -21.07 19.07
CA VAL A 6 17.82 -21.51 18.74
C VAL A 6 17.47 -21.03 17.34
N ASP A 7 16.84 -21.87 16.54
CA ASP A 7 16.29 -21.45 15.26
C ASP A 7 15.24 -20.36 15.48
N CYS A 8 15.40 -19.23 14.78
CA CYS A 8 14.40 -18.17 14.74
C CYS A 8 13.25 -18.65 13.86
N SER A 9 12.48 -19.62 14.35
CA SER A 9 11.26 -20.12 13.74
C SER A 9 10.07 -19.59 14.52
N GLY A 10 9.18 -18.85 13.85
CA GLY A 10 8.01 -18.23 14.46
C GLY A 10 7.97 -16.72 14.20
N GLY A 11 6.91 -16.28 13.52
CA GLY A 11 6.66 -14.86 13.29
C GLY A 11 5.87 -14.27 14.46
N TYR A 12 6.20 -13.04 14.85
CA TYR A 12 5.33 -12.26 15.74
C TYR A 12 3.95 -12.12 15.11
N CYS A 13 2.89 -12.35 15.86
CA CYS A 13 1.51 -12.17 15.42
C CYS A 13 0.72 -11.45 16.52
N ARG A 14 -0.36 -10.77 16.12
CA ARG A 14 -1.24 -10.06 17.04
C ARG A 14 -2.70 -10.27 16.64
N ARG A 15 -3.55 -10.52 17.62
CA ARG A 15 -5.00 -10.53 17.40
C ARG A 15 -5.54 -9.09 17.40
N VAL A 16 -6.36 -8.77 16.42
CA VAL A 16 -7.03 -7.48 16.24
C VAL A 16 -8.51 -7.71 15.97
N GLU A 17 -9.30 -6.67 16.17
CA GLU A 17 -10.76 -6.74 16.04
C GLU A 17 -11.19 -5.89 14.85
N LEU A 18 -12.05 -6.46 14.00
CA LEU A 18 -12.67 -5.79 12.88
C LEU A 18 -14.18 -5.67 13.18
N PRO A 19 -14.67 -4.48 13.58
CA PRO A 19 -16.10 -4.27 13.77
C PRO A 19 -16.83 -4.33 12.43
N ARG A 20 -18.02 -4.93 12.41
CA ARG A 20 -18.85 -5.09 11.22
C ARG A 20 -20.12 -4.26 11.32
N GLY A 21 -20.70 -3.91 10.17
CA GLY A 21 -21.90 -3.08 10.09
C GLY A 21 -23.15 -3.70 10.72
N ASP A 22 -23.17 -5.02 10.92
CA ASP A 22 -24.22 -5.77 11.61
C ASP A 22 -24.03 -5.86 13.13
N GLY A 23 -22.97 -5.22 13.66
CA GLY A 23 -22.61 -5.25 15.08
C GLY A 23 -21.76 -6.46 15.48
N ALA A 24 -21.46 -7.38 14.55
CA ALA A 24 -20.50 -8.44 14.80
C ALA A 24 -19.08 -7.87 14.92
N VAL A 25 -18.19 -8.61 15.59
CA VAL A 25 -16.77 -8.30 15.65
C VAL A 25 -15.99 -9.54 15.20
N TRP A 26 -15.21 -9.38 14.14
CA TRP A 26 -14.34 -10.44 13.65
C TRP A 26 -12.98 -10.32 14.32
N GLY A 27 -12.50 -11.40 14.93
CA GLY A 27 -11.16 -11.45 15.51
C GLY A 27 -10.16 -11.97 14.48
N LEU A 28 -9.27 -11.10 14.00
CA LEU A 28 -8.27 -11.41 12.98
C LEU A 28 -6.87 -11.53 13.59
N THR A 29 -6.03 -12.39 13.05
CA THR A 29 -4.63 -12.57 13.43
C THR A 29 -3.73 -11.95 12.38
N VAL A 30 -3.12 -10.81 12.70
CA VAL A 30 -2.20 -10.09 11.81
C VAL A 30 -0.75 -10.42 12.14
N SER A 31 0.10 -10.39 11.12
CA SER A 31 1.55 -10.58 11.21
C SER A 31 2.30 -9.46 10.49
N PRO A 32 3.56 -9.16 10.86
CA PRO A 32 4.37 -8.18 10.16
C PRO A 32 4.59 -8.56 8.70
N LEU A 33 4.70 -7.55 7.84
CA LEU A 33 5.11 -7.75 6.46
C LEU A 33 6.56 -8.28 6.41
N PRO A 34 6.87 -9.18 5.46
CA PRO A 34 8.24 -9.65 5.27
C PRO A 34 9.14 -8.49 4.84
N LEU A 35 10.41 -8.51 5.29
CA LEU A 35 11.40 -7.46 4.99
C LEU A 35 11.48 -7.08 3.49
N ALA A 36 11.34 -8.07 2.60
CA ALA A 36 11.43 -7.87 1.16
C ALA A 36 10.09 -7.53 0.48
N PHE A 37 9.01 -7.24 1.23
CA PHE A 37 7.65 -7.10 0.69
C PHE A 37 7.58 -6.12 -0.48
N HIS A 38 7.94 -4.85 -0.27
CA HIS A 38 7.90 -3.84 -1.33
C HIS A 38 8.82 -4.15 -2.51
N ARG A 39 9.95 -4.82 -2.28
CA ARG A 39 10.83 -5.26 -3.36
C ARG A 39 10.16 -6.33 -4.21
N ARG A 40 9.55 -7.33 -3.56
CA ARG A 40 8.79 -8.41 -4.22
C ARG A 40 7.61 -7.88 -5.01
N LEU A 41 6.89 -6.87 -4.51
CA LEU A 41 5.81 -6.22 -5.26
C LEU A 41 6.31 -5.67 -6.61
N ARG A 42 7.44 -4.96 -6.60
CA ARG A 42 8.05 -4.43 -7.84
C ARG A 42 8.54 -5.53 -8.77
N GLU A 43 9.19 -6.56 -8.22
CA GLU A 43 9.63 -7.76 -8.98
C GLU A 43 8.44 -8.47 -9.66
N ARG A 44 7.24 -8.38 -9.06
CA ARG A 44 5.98 -8.93 -9.57
C ARG A 44 5.20 -7.99 -10.49
N GLY A 45 5.77 -6.85 -10.87
CA GLY A 45 5.11 -5.88 -11.76
C GLY A 45 4.10 -4.95 -11.08
N ILE A 46 3.94 -5.01 -9.75
CA ILE A 46 3.12 -4.05 -8.99
C ILE A 46 3.95 -2.76 -8.80
N VAL A 47 3.85 -1.86 -9.77
CA VAL A 47 4.64 -0.62 -9.84
C VAL A 47 3.71 0.59 -9.88
N ALA A 48 4.05 1.62 -9.11
CA ALA A 48 3.29 2.87 -9.09
C ALA A 48 3.28 3.51 -10.49
N PRO A 49 2.13 4.03 -10.95
CA PRO A 49 2.06 4.69 -12.24
C PRO A 49 2.92 5.96 -12.24
N ARG A 50 3.47 6.30 -13.41
CA ARG A 50 4.26 7.52 -13.58
C ARG A 50 3.34 8.69 -13.81
N ARG A 51 3.59 9.79 -13.10
CA ARG A 51 2.89 11.06 -13.35
C ARG A 51 3.14 11.51 -14.80
N PRO A 52 2.09 11.80 -15.57
CA PRO A 52 2.25 12.38 -16.90
C PRO A 52 2.85 13.79 -16.77
N THR A 53 3.34 14.31 -17.89
CA THR A 53 3.83 15.68 -17.96
C THR A 53 2.96 16.48 -18.92
N ARG A 54 2.74 17.76 -18.59
CA ARG A 54 2.04 18.71 -19.44
C ARG A 54 2.90 19.95 -19.66
N VAL A 55 2.63 20.65 -20.75
CA VAL A 55 3.29 21.93 -21.04
C VAL A 55 2.76 22.99 -20.08
N ALA A 56 3.67 23.65 -19.36
CA ALA A 56 3.34 24.79 -18.54
C ALA A 56 2.90 25.96 -19.42
N ARG A 57 1.82 26.64 -19.03
CA ARG A 57 1.24 27.75 -19.78
C ARG A 57 1.12 28.98 -18.88
N ASP A 58 1.29 30.16 -19.46
CA ASP A 58 1.04 31.43 -18.78
C ASP A 58 -0.47 31.67 -18.56
N SER A 59 -0.81 32.79 -17.90
CA SER A 59 -2.20 33.19 -17.64
C SER A 59 -3.02 33.48 -18.91
N SER A 60 -2.36 33.62 -20.06
CA SER A 60 -2.98 33.80 -21.38
C SER A 60 -3.05 32.50 -22.18
N GLY A 61 -2.66 31.37 -21.57
CA GLY A 61 -2.66 30.04 -22.19
C GLY A 61 -1.49 29.75 -23.13
N LYS A 62 -0.49 30.64 -23.23
CA LYS A 62 0.69 30.42 -24.08
C LYS A 62 1.72 29.53 -23.39
N PRO A 63 2.37 28.60 -24.12
CA PRO A 63 3.44 27.77 -23.56
C PRO A 63 4.58 28.62 -22.97
N LEU A 64 4.95 28.34 -21.73
CA LEU A 64 6.16 28.85 -21.12
C LEU A 64 7.36 28.17 -21.79
N ARG A 65 8.39 28.96 -22.09
CA ARG A 65 9.63 28.48 -22.69
C ARG A 65 10.79 28.70 -21.74
N ASP A 66 11.73 27.77 -21.71
CA ASP A 66 12.98 27.89 -20.98
C ASP A 66 13.98 28.82 -21.70
N HIS A 67 15.17 28.96 -21.13
CA HIS A 67 16.26 29.77 -21.67
C HIS A 67 16.80 29.29 -23.03
N GLN A 68 16.48 28.06 -23.44
CA GLN A 68 16.83 27.47 -24.74
C GLN A 68 15.67 27.56 -25.75
N GLY A 69 14.54 28.15 -25.34
CA GLY A 69 13.34 28.29 -26.16
C GLY A 69 12.47 27.03 -26.22
N LEU A 70 12.74 26.01 -25.40
CA LEU A 70 11.98 24.77 -25.32
C LEU A 70 10.80 24.91 -24.34
N ALA A 71 9.72 24.17 -24.59
CA ALA A 71 8.55 24.21 -23.73
C ALA A 71 8.86 23.65 -22.33
N VAL A 72 8.49 24.39 -21.28
CA VAL A 72 8.63 23.93 -19.90
C VAL A 72 7.59 22.84 -19.64
N LEU A 73 8.05 21.67 -19.18
CA LEU A 73 7.19 20.56 -18.78
C LEU A 73 7.01 20.56 -17.27
N VAL A 74 5.77 20.37 -16.82
CA VAL A 74 5.41 20.23 -15.40
C VAL A 74 4.66 18.91 -15.19
N PRO A 75 4.80 18.26 -14.02
CA PRO A 75 3.98 17.10 -13.68
C PRO A 75 2.49 17.44 -13.71
N ASP A 76 1.71 16.55 -14.30
CA ASP A 76 0.25 16.66 -14.35
C ASP A 76 -0.38 15.68 -13.37
N ALA A 77 -0.45 16.09 -12.10
CA ALA A 77 -1.00 15.27 -11.02
C ALA A 77 -2.53 15.15 -11.08
N GLU A 78 -3.21 16.00 -11.86
CA GLU A 78 -4.67 16.04 -11.97
C GLU A 78 -5.20 15.28 -13.19
N SER A 79 -4.30 14.68 -13.99
CA SER A 79 -4.70 13.82 -15.10
C SER A 79 -5.60 12.67 -14.61
N GLY A 80 -6.82 12.60 -15.14
CA GLY A 80 -7.81 11.60 -14.74
C GLY A 80 -7.31 10.17 -14.94
N GLU A 81 -6.64 9.89 -16.06
CA GLU A 81 -6.05 8.58 -16.34
C GLU A 81 -4.99 8.19 -15.31
N TYR A 82 -4.16 9.15 -14.89
CA TYR A 82 -3.15 8.93 -13.86
C TYR A 82 -3.80 8.67 -12.50
N LEU A 83 -4.82 9.44 -12.12
CA LEU A 83 -5.54 9.25 -10.86
C LEU A 83 -6.22 7.88 -10.81
N THR A 84 -6.91 7.47 -11.88
CA THR A 84 -7.51 6.13 -11.97
C THR A 84 -6.46 5.02 -11.87
N ALA A 85 -5.33 5.16 -12.56
CA ALA A 85 -4.24 4.18 -12.47
C ALA A 85 -3.61 4.13 -11.07
N LEU A 86 -3.54 5.28 -10.39
CA LEU A 86 -2.99 5.39 -9.04
C LEU A 86 -3.92 4.73 -8.02
N ASP A 87 -5.22 4.96 -8.14
CA ASP A 87 -6.23 4.33 -7.27
C ASP A 87 -6.19 2.81 -7.40
N LEU A 88 -6.16 2.29 -8.64
CA LEU A 88 -6.06 0.86 -8.90
C LEU A 88 -4.75 0.27 -8.36
N TYR A 89 -3.64 0.98 -8.53
CA TYR A 89 -2.36 0.58 -7.93
C TYR A 89 -2.47 0.49 -6.39
N ASN A 90 -3.05 1.49 -5.73
CA ASN A 90 -3.19 1.51 -4.28
C ASN A 90 -4.11 0.39 -3.77
N GLN A 91 -5.22 0.12 -4.47
CA GLN A 91 -6.12 -1.00 -4.16
C GLN A 91 -5.39 -2.35 -4.20
N ARG A 92 -4.63 -2.60 -5.28
CA ARG A 92 -3.84 -3.83 -5.43
C ARG A 92 -2.78 -3.98 -4.34
N VAL A 93 -2.08 -2.89 -3.99
CA VAL A 93 -1.11 -2.93 -2.90
C VAL A 93 -1.79 -3.25 -1.57
N ALA A 94 -2.93 -2.62 -1.27
CA ALA A 94 -3.69 -2.87 -0.04
C ALA A 94 -4.17 -4.32 0.05
N ALA A 95 -4.70 -4.88 -1.05
CA ALA A 95 -5.09 -6.29 -1.13
C ALA A 95 -3.92 -7.22 -0.82
N LEU A 96 -2.74 -6.98 -1.40
CA LEU A 96 -1.55 -7.80 -1.17
C LEU A 96 -0.96 -7.62 0.24
N VAL A 97 -1.05 -6.42 0.82
CA VAL A 97 -0.70 -6.18 2.23
C VAL A 97 -1.61 -6.98 3.14
N LEU A 98 -2.91 -7.01 2.85
CA LEU A 98 -3.90 -7.73 3.64
C LEU A 98 -3.66 -9.24 3.57
N VAL A 99 -3.48 -9.80 2.37
CA VAL A 99 -3.14 -11.23 2.18
C VAL A 99 -1.89 -11.61 2.95
N GLU A 100 -0.80 -10.85 2.81
CA GLU A 100 0.45 -11.18 3.48
C GLU A 100 0.34 -10.95 4.99
N GLY A 101 -0.35 -9.91 5.43
CA GLY A 101 -0.55 -9.59 6.85
C GLY A 101 -1.41 -10.62 7.57
N LEU A 102 -2.44 -11.17 6.91
CA LEU A 102 -3.36 -12.17 7.46
C LEU A 102 -2.93 -13.62 7.20
N ARG A 103 -1.74 -13.86 6.63
CA ARG A 103 -1.23 -15.21 6.35
C ARG A 103 -1.17 -16.16 7.56
N ALA A 104 -1.16 -15.60 8.77
CA ALA A 104 -1.09 -16.34 10.02
C ALA A 104 -2.47 -16.59 10.64
N ASP A 105 -3.53 -16.06 10.03
CA ASP A 105 -4.90 -16.31 10.45
C ASP A 105 -5.43 -17.60 9.82
N GLU A 106 -5.57 -18.65 10.64
CA GLU A 106 -6.07 -19.96 10.18
C GLU A 106 -7.59 -19.96 9.91
N SER A 107 -8.31 -18.96 10.41
CA SER A 107 -9.76 -18.84 10.25
C SER A 107 -10.18 -18.11 8.97
N LEU A 108 -9.23 -17.44 8.31
CA LEU A 108 -9.45 -16.74 7.04
C LEU A 108 -8.76 -17.51 5.90
N GLN A 109 -9.48 -17.76 4.82
CA GLN A 109 -8.94 -18.40 3.62
C GLN A 109 -9.38 -17.60 2.40
N PHE A 110 -8.43 -17.30 1.51
CA PHE A 110 -8.71 -16.69 0.23
C PHE A 110 -9.05 -17.77 -0.81
N GLU A 111 -10.13 -17.57 -1.53
CA GLU A 111 -10.57 -18.43 -2.65
C GLU A 111 -9.74 -18.16 -3.92
N THR A 112 -9.27 -16.93 -4.10
CA THR A 112 -8.46 -16.53 -5.24
C THR A 112 -7.14 -17.32 -5.26
N ALA A 113 -6.89 -18.05 -6.35
CA ALA A 113 -5.75 -18.93 -6.46
C ALA A 113 -4.42 -18.15 -6.51
N LEU A 114 -3.49 -18.51 -5.61
CA LEU A 114 -2.16 -17.92 -5.59
C LEU A 114 -1.40 -18.26 -6.89
N PRO A 115 -0.88 -17.27 -7.63
CA PRO A 115 -0.13 -17.53 -8.86
C PRO A 115 1.23 -18.15 -8.55
N HIS A 116 1.81 -18.79 -9.56
CA HIS A 116 3.24 -19.12 -9.56
C HIS A 116 4.10 -17.83 -9.49
N VAL A 117 5.39 -17.98 -9.18
CA VAL A 117 6.32 -16.85 -9.00
C VAL A 117 6.31 -15.90 -10.21
N ASP A 118 6.27 -16.44 -11.43
CA ASP A 118 6.24 -15.69 -12.69
C ASP A 118 4.81 -15.54 -13.27
N GLY A 119 3.78 -15.76 -12.45
CA GLY A 119 2.39 -15.70 -12.86
C GLY A 119 1.81 -14.27 -12.87
N ASP A 120 0.51 -14.19 -13.12
CA ASP A 120 -0.22 -12.92 -13.17
C ASP A 120 -0.55 -12.40 -11.77
N TRP A 121 0.37 -11.61 -11.21
CA TRP A 121 0.20 -10.98 -9.91
C TRP A 121 -0.79 -9.81 -9.91
N LEU A 122 -1.01 -9.17 -11.07
CA LEU A 122 -2.00 -8.10 -11.20
C LEU A 122 -3.40 -8.70 -11.15
N GLY A 123 -3.66 -9.74 -11.95
CA GLY A 123 -4.92 -10.48 -11.93
C GLY A 123 -5.18 -11.14 -10.57
N TYR A 124 -4.15 -11.64 -9.89
CA TYR A 124 -4.30 -12.13 -8.51
C TYR A 124 -4.75 -11.03 -7.55
N ALA A 125 -4.11 -9.85 -7.59
CA ALA A 125 -4.50 -8.74 -6.72
C ALA A 125 -5.93 -8.24 -7.01
N ASP A 126 -6.30 -8.18 -8.29
CA ASP A 126 -7.66 -7.83 -8.72
C ASP A 126 -8.69 -8.88 -8.22
N GLY A 127 -8.38 -10.17 -8.34
CA GLY A 127 -9.23 -11.25 -7.83
C GLY A 127 -9.43 -11.19 -6.31
N ILE A 128 -8.39 -10.83 -5.54
CA ILE A 128 -8.52 -10.59 -4.10
C ILE A 128 -9.43 -9.39 -3.82
N CYS A 129 -9.32 -8.29 -4.57
CA CYS A 129 -10.22 -7.15 -4.43
C CYS A 129 -11.69 -7.57 -4.67
N GLU A 130 -11.96 -8.30 -5.76
CA GLU A 130 -13.30 -8.81 -6.08
C GLU A 130 -13.84 -9.76 -5.00
N GLU A 131 -12.98 -10.59 -4.42
CA GLU A 131 -13.32 -11.49 -3.33
C GLU A 131 -13.69 -10.74 -2.05
N LEU A 132 -12.90 -9.72 -1.68
CA LEU A 132 -13.18 -8.86 -0.52
C LEU A 132 -14.51 -8.13 -0.69
N GLU A 133 -14.77 -7.55 -1.86
CA GLU A 133 -16.04 -6.87 -2.16
C GLU A 133 -17.24 -7.82 -2.07
N ARG A 134 -17.13 -9.02 -2.64
CA ARG A 134 -18.16 -10.06 -2.57
C ARG A 134 -18.39 -10.55 -1.14
N ALA A 135 -17.35 -10.60 -0.31
CA ALA A 135 -17.43 -10.90 1.12
C ALA A 135 -17.95 -9.71 1.95
N GLY A 136 -18.30 -8.60 1.33
CA GLY A 136 -18.87 -7.42 1.98
C GLY A 136 -17.86 -6.60 2.77
N TRP A 137 -16.56 -6.69 2.45
CA TRP A 137 -15.57 -5.77 2.98
C TRP A 137 -15.72 -4.40 2.33
N SER A 138 -15.64 -3.36 3.15
CA SER A 138 -15.54 -1.98 2.70
C SER A 138 -14.08 -1.56 2.53
N ALA A 139 -13.85 -0.47 1.79
CA ALA A 139 -12.53 0.17 1.74
C ALA A 139 -12.03 0.59 3.14
N GLY A 140 -12.95 0.94 4.05
CA GLY A 140 -12.63 1.25 5.45
C GLY A 140 -12.10 0.04 6.22
N ASP A 141 -12.70 -1.13 6.02
CA ASP A 141 -12.26 -2.39 6.64
C ASP A 141 -10.84 -2.76 6.17
N VAL A 142 -10.60 -2.66 4.86
CA VAL A 142 -9.28 -2.92 4.27
C VAL A 142 -8.25 -1.94 4.82
N GLY A 143 -8.58 -0.65 4.88
CA GLY A 143 -7.71 0.39 5.44
C GLY A 143 -7.35 0.13 6.91
N LEU A 144 -8.35 -0.21 7.73
CA LEU A 144 -8.15 -0.51 9.15
C LEU A 144 -7.24 -1.72 9.37
N VAL A 145 -7.44 -2.80 8.62
CA VAL A 145 -6.58 -3.99 8.71
C VAL A 145 -5.17 -3.68 8.24
N CYS A 146 -5.01 -2.91 7.15
CA CYS A 146 -3.69 -2.46 6.71
C CYS A 146 -2.99 -1.62 7.78
N GLU A 147 -3.70 -0.74 8.50
CA GLU A 147 -3.15 0.01 9.62
C GLU A 147 -2.63 -0.92 10.72
N TYR A 148 -3.39 -1.96 11.09
CA TYR A 148 -2.92 -2.95 12.07
C TYR A 148 -1.65 -3.68 11.60
N VAL A 149 -1.61 -4.09 10.33
CA VAL A 149 -0.44 -4.74 9.73
C VAL A 149 0.77 -3.80 9.73
N PHE A 150 0.61 -2.53 9.35
CA PHE A 150 1.68 -1.55 9.37
C PHE A 150 2.16 -1.23 10.78
N ARG A 151 1.25 -1.12 11.76
CA ARG A 151 1.62 -0.92 13.17
C ARG A 151 2.46 -2.08 13.69
N VAL A 152 2.03 -3.31 13.43
CA VAL A 152 2.76 -4.53 13.82
C VAL A 152 4.10 -4.65 13.09
N SER A 153 4.21 -4.07 11.90
CA SER A 153 5.46 -3.99 11.13
C SER A 153 6.35 -2.80 11.54
N ASN A 154 5.93 -1.96 12.49
CA ASN A 154 6.56 -0.68 12.86
C ASN A 154 6.71 0.31 11.69
N LEU A 155 5.83 0.23 10.68
CA LEU A 155 5.87 1.10 9.50
C LEU A 155 5.07 2.41 9.67
N LEU A 156 4.29 2.54 10.76
CA LEU A 156 3.55 3.77 11.06
C LEU A 156 4.40 4.80 11.83
N ASP A 157 5.29 4.34 12.71
CA ASP A 157 6.07 5.23 13.58
C ASP A 157 7.12 6.03 12.81
N ASP A 158 7.63 5.51 11.69
CA ASP A 158 8.59 6.23 10.84
C ASP A 158 7.94 7.43 10.13
N HIS A 159 6.68 7.33 9.70
CA HIS A 159 5.94 8.46 9.12
C HIS A 159 5.48 9.49 10.17
N VAL A 160 5.19 9.05 11.40
CA VAL A 160 4.89 9.95 12.53
C VAL A 160 6.17 10.67 12.99
N ARG A 161 7.34 10.01 12.99
CA ARG A 161 8.64 10.65 13.26
C ARG A 161 9.05 11.66 12.18
N GLU A 162 8.87 11.33 10.90
CA GLU A 162 9.13 12.27 9.80
C GLU A 162 8.18 13.47 9.84
N SER A 163 6.92 13.30 10.25
CA SER A 163 5.99 14.42 10.41
C SER A 163 6.27 15.24 11.69
N ALA A 164 6.64 14.60 12.80
CA ALA A 164 6.96 15.30 14.05
C ALA A 164 8.25 16.13 13.98
N GLY A 165 9.22 15.72 13.14
CA GLY A 165 10.43 16.49 12.87
C GLY A 165 10.18 17.83 12.18
N ASN A 166 9.03 17.99 11.51
CA ASN A 166 8.65 19.24 10.82
C ASN A 166 7.85 20.20 11.72
N PHE A 167 7.51 19.82 12.95
CA PHE A 167 6.74 20.65 13.90
C PHE A 167 7.56 21.23 15.07
N SER A 168 8.88 20.99 15.12
CA SER A 168 9.75 21.72 16.05
C SER A 168 10.44 22.89 15.33
N PRO A 169 10.08 24.16 15.63
CA PRO A 169 10.93 25.27 15.24
C PRO A 169 12.25 25.12 15.97
N ALA A 170 13.35 25.28 15.22
CA ALA A 170 14.69 25.37 15.80
C ALA A 170 14.68 26.44 16.90
N ALA A 171 14.92 26.03 18.15
CA ALA A 171 15.26 26.95 19.21
C ALA A 171 16.62 27.57 18.84
N ALA A 172 16.59 28.82 18.40
CA ALA A 172 17.78 29.61 18.19
C ALA A 172 18.48 29.85 19.54
N THR A 173 19.76 29.51 19.60
CA THR A 173 20.74 30.09 20.53
C THR A 173 21.87 30.67 19.72
#